data_AF-A0A3D3YU17-F1
#
_entry.id   AF-A0A3D3YU17-F1
#
_cell.length_a   1.000
_cell.length_b   1.000
_cell.length_c   1.000
_cell.angle_alpha   90.00
_cell.angle_beta   90.00
_cell.angle_gamma   90.00
#
_symmetry.space_group_name_H-M   'P 1'
#
loop_
_entity.id
_entity.type
_entity.pdbx_description
1 polymer ?
#
loop_
_entity_poly.entity_id
_entity_poly.type
_entity_poly.pdbx_seq_one_letter_code
_entity_poly.pdbx_strand_id
1 'polypeptide(L)'
;LAALALAMSGRSDGAVWVRLGLVAASLGAVTALARSWPRRGGWTPARWLTVGATAAIGETVGSAILGGLHAMPSGLQVDVLVATLLLSLFAAAAVELRRVTAADRARALSDMAVVASVFGGSVYVLLANNGHPTGSTLSRIGVAILATAAVTVLAAWVAVSLWWPSGVHLGLLSGTTLLGAAVLLVETAHRSGQSPAASLPAFACIAFAVLGSAAAVSMGRPSGVRSAETASWIRPVLLGVTLVGAWVLFGAALVSHQIRVRVGVPQMLVLSGAMTALVAVRALMGHLAVNRTTRQMQSALADREEAIVSILLSAQAANMSESRLRMILDSAVDGVIELDASGVIVRTNGAFSRMVHLPLEQILGRSWTETAKRADAQSDSLATLPRTGEAGLTSLNGTVYLEARSSLLSTSPRGTLLMIRDVTATKLAEQTIRQLFQFLQDRDEDRTRLLKRTNSAIEAERNRIARDLHDGPIQGVTAAGLSLEAVRLMIKAGDVPGAQDMLNKVRTELAEEMSSLRRVMSDLRPPLLEERGLIPAVRELCERFGRESGVQVEVACGA
;
A
#
# COMPACT_ATOMS: atom_id res chain seq x y z
N LEU A 1 -59.06 -45.50 3.35
CA LEU A 1 -58.83 -46.72 2.55
C LEU A 1 -58.31 -47.90 3.39
N ALA A 2 -57.18 -47.78 4.11
CA ALA A 2 -56.69 -48.86 5.00
C ALA A 2 -57.66 -49.20 6.16
N ALA A 3 -58.28 -48.20 6.78
CA ALA A 3 -59.34 -48.41 7.77
C ALA A 3 -60.59 -49.10 7.18
N LEU A 4 -60.89 -48.86 5.90
CA LEU A 4 -61.98 -49.51 5.18
C LEU A 4 -61.63 -50.97 4.83
N ALA A 5 -60.37 -51.24 4.48
CA ALA A 5 -59.87 -52.57 4.17
C ALA A 5 -59.78 -53.48 5.41
N LEU A 6 -59.39 -52.93 6.57
CA LEU A 6 -59.45 -53.64 7.85
C LEU A 6 -60.89 -53.91 8.32
N ALA A 7 -61.83 -52.98 8.09
CA ALA A 7 -63.24 -53.19 8.44
C ALA A 7 -63.92 -54.30 7.62
N MET A 8 -63.41 -54.64 6.43
CA MET A 8 -63.95 -55.68 5.56
C MET A 8 -63.20 -57.02 5.63
N SER A 9 -62.19 -57.16 6.51
CA SER A 9 -61.35 -58.37 6.61
C SER A 9 -62.05 -59.60 7.22
N GLY A 10 -63.32 -59.46 7.64
CA GLY A 10 -64.10 -60.53 8.29
C GLY A 10 -64.91 -61.44 7.35
N ARG A 11 -64.84 -61.27 6.02
CA ARG A 11 -65.48 -62.18 5.03
C ARG A 11 -64.40 -62.82 4.14
N SER A 12 -64.73 -63.94 3.49
CA SER A 12 -63.82 -64.72 2.60
C SER A 12 -63.17 -63.90 1.48
N ASP A 13 -63.73 -62.73 1.14
CA ASP A 13 -63.17 -61.78 0.16
C ASP A 13 -62.28 -60.68 0.78
N GLY A 14 -62.10 -60.68 2.09
CA GLY A 14 -61.34 -59.66 2.84
C GLY A 14 -59.88 -59.55 2.39
N ALA A 15 -59.25 -60.68 2.01
CA ALA A 15 -57.90 -60.68 1.46
C ALA A 15 -57.80 -59.95 0.11
N VAL A 16 -58.86 -59.99 -0.71
CA VAL A 16 -58.92 -59.31 -2.02
C VAL A 16 -59.04 -57.80 -1.82
N TRP A 17 -59.91 -57.36 -0.90
CA TRP A 17 -60.08 -55.94 -0.58
C TRP A 17 -58.86 -55.31 0.10
N VAL A 18 -58.15 -56.07 0.95
CA VAL A 18 -56.88 -55.63 1.54
C VAL A 18 -55.80 -55.48 0.45
N ARG A 19 -55.69 -56.43 -0.48
CA ARG A 19 -54.75 -56.36 -1.61
C ARG A 19 -55.06 -55.18 -2.53
N LEU A 20 -56.33 -54.97 -2.90
CA LEU A 20 -56.77 -53.81 -3.69
C LEU A 20 -56.49 -52.49 -2.97
N GLY A 21 -56.70 -52.44 -1.66
CA GLY A 21 -56.39 -51.27 -0.84
C GLY A 21 -54.89 -50.95 -0.80
N LEU A 22 -54.04 -51.98 -0.74
CA LEU A 22 -52.58 -51.84 -0.77
C LEU A 22 -52.09 -51.33 -2.13
N VAL A 23 -52.64 -51.88 -3.22
CA VAL A 23 -52.37 -51.43 -4.59
C VAL A 23 -52.83 -49.98 -4.77
N ALA A 24 -54.04 -49.62 -4.33
CA ALA A 24 -54.55 -48.26 -4.40
C ALA A 24 -53.73 -47.27 -3.56
N ALA A 25 -53.28 -47.67 -2.37
CA ALA A 25 -52.38 -46.85 -1.54
C ALA A 25 -51.02 -46.64 -2.22
N SER A 26 -50.49 -47.68 -2.85
CA SER A 26 -49.21 -47.66 -3.57
C SER A 26 -49.29 -46.77 -4.83
N LEU A 27 -50.38 -46.88 -5.61
CA LEU A 27 -50.68 -45.97 -6.73
C LEU A 27 -50.89 -44.53 -6.26
N GLY A 28 -51.54 -44.32 -5.12
CA GLY A 28 -51.71 -43.00 -4.48
C GLY A 28 -50.37 -42.37 -4.09
N ALA A 29 -49.44 -43.16 -3.56
CA ALA A 29 -48.09 -42.71 -3.23
C ALA A 29 -47.28 -42.35 -4.48
N VAL A 30 -47.32 -43.21 -5.52
CA VAL A 30 -46.65 -42.94 -6.80
C VAL A 30 -47.21 -41.66 -7.44
N THR A 31 -48.52 -41.47 -7.44
CA THR A 31 -49.14 -40.26 -8.00
C THR A 31 -48.84 -39.00 -7.19
N ALA A 32 -48.72 -39.09 -5.86
CA ALA A 32 -48.28 -37.97 -5.01
C ALA A 32 -46.82 -37.57 -5.32
N LEU A 33 -45.93 -38.56 -5.42
CA LEU A 33 -44.52 -38.34 -5.79
C LEU A 33 -44.41 -37.80 -7.23
N ALA A 34 -45.17 -38.33 -8.19
CA ALA A 34 -45.21 -37.85 -9.56
C ALA A 34 -45.82 -36.44 -9.69
N ARG A 35 -46.80 -36.06 -8.85
CA ARG A 35 -47.37 -34.70 -8.83
C ARG A 35 -46.43 -33.66 -8.24
N SER A 36 -45.48 -34.06 -7.39
CA SER A 36 -44.45 -33.16 -6.87
C SER A 36 -43.39 -32.77 -7.93
N TRP A 37 -43.43 -33.40 -9.11
CA TRP A 37 -42.46 -33.28 -10.19
C TRP A 37 -42.40 -31.90 -10.88
N PRO A 38 -43.49 -31.18 -11.22
CA PRO A 38 -43.40 -30.06 -12.15
C PRO A 38 -43.53 -28.71 -11.46
N ARG A 39 -42.63 -28.36 -10.52
CA ARG A 39 -42.33 -26.95 -10.23
C ARG A 39 -40.82 -26.73 -10.13
N ARG A 40 -40.34 -25.81 -10.96
CA ARG A 40 -38.95 -25.35 -11.20
C ARG A 40 -37.95 -25.77 -10.11
N GLY A 41 -37.00 -26.63 -10.48
CA GLY A 41 -35.90 -27.10 -9.61
C GLY A 41 -36.15 -28.42 -8.87
N GLY A 42 -37.22 -29.15 -9.21
CA GLY A 42 -37.60 -30.41 -8.56
C GLY A 42 -36.49 -31.49 -8.56
N TRP A 43 -36.34 -32.13 -7.40
CA TRP A 43 -35.39 -33.20 -7.08
C TRP A 43 -35.28 -34.28 -8.17
N THR A 44 -34.14 -34.32 -8.89
CA THR A 44 -33.85 -35.39 -9.86
C THR A 44 -33.78 -36.81 -9.27
N PRO A 45 -33.40 -37.03 -7.98
CA PRO A 45 -33.49 -38.35 -7.34
C PRO A 45 -34.93 -38.87 -7.19
N ALA A 46 -35.90 -37.98 -7.00
CA ALA A 46 -37.30 -38.35 -6.83
C ALA A 46 -37.87 -39.02 -8.08
N ARG A 47 -37.37 -38.66 -9.28
CA ARG A 47 -37.75 -39.30 -10.55
C ARG A 47 -37.35 -40.77 -10.58
N TRP A 48 -36.13 -41.08 -10.20
CA TRP A 48 -35.65 -42.45 -10.17
C TRP A 48 -36.40 -43.27 -9.13
N LEU A 49 -36.63 -42.71 -7.95
CA LEU A 49 -37.47 -43.33 -6.92
C LEU A 49 -38.90 -43.60 -7.41
N THR A 50 -39.52 -42.66 -8.12
CA THR A 50 -40.87 -42.89 -8.71
C THR A 50 -40.86 -43.98 -9.77
N VAL A 51 -39.84 -44.04 -10.62
CA VAL A 51 -39.71 -45.08 -11.65
C VAL A 51 -39.58 -46.45 -11.00
N GLY A 52 -38.71 -46.59 -10.00
CA GLY A 52 -38.53 -47.84 -9.26
C GLY A 52 -39.79 -48.30 -8.53
N ALA A 53 -40.46 -47.38 -7.83
CA ALA A 53 -41.72 -47.70 -7.14
C ALA A 53 -42.83 -48.10 -8.13
N THR A 54 -42.96 -47.40 -9.26
CA THR A 54 -43.99 -47.72 -10.27
C THR A 54 -43.74 -49.05 -10.95
N ALA A 55 -42.48 -49.36 -11.30
CA ALA A 55 -42.09 -50.65 -11.85
C ALA A 55 -42.38 -51.78 -10.86
N ALA A 56 -42.02 -51.58 -9.59
CA ALA A 56 -42.25 -52.56 -8.55
C ALA A 56 -43.74 -52.88 -8.36
N ILE A 57 -44.59 -51.85 -8.30
CA ILE A 57 -46.04 -52.00 -8.19
C ILE A 57 -46.62 -52.67 -9.44
N GLY A 58 -46.15 -52.30 -10.64
CA GLY A 58 -46.59 -52.91 -11.89
C GLY A 58 -46.31 -54.40 -11.97
N GLU A 59 -45.14 -54.83 -11.48
CA GLU A 59 -44.73 -56.23 -11.47
C GLU A 59 -45.48 -57.07 -10.42
N THR A 60 -45.76 -56.49 -9.25
CA THR A 60 -46.61 -57.16 -8.23
C THR A 60 -48.06 -57.28 -8.67
N VAL A 61 -48.60 -56.28 -9.36
CA VAL A 61 -49.97 -56.33 -9.90
C VAL A 61 -50.05 -57.29 -11.09
N GLY A 62 -49.07 -57.27 -12.00
CA GLY A 62 -49.01 -58.17 -13.15
C GLY A 62 -48.93 -59.65 -12.75
N SER A 63 -48.08 -59.98 -11.78
CA SER A 63 -47.96 -61.35 -11.27
C SER A 63 -49.23 -61.83 -10.56
N ALA A 64 -49.91 -60.96 -9.81
CA ALA A 64 -51.19 -61.27 -9.16
C ALA A 64 -52.35 -61.50 -10.15
N ILE A 65 -52.34 -60.81 -11.29
CA ILE A 65 -53.38 -60.94 -12.34
C ILE A 65 -53.14 -62.18 -13.20
N LEU A 66 -51.90 -62.43 -13.63
CA LEU A 66 -51.54 -63.54 -14.53
C LEU A 66 -51.49 -64.91 -13.84
N GLY A 67 -51.16 -64.97 -12.54
CA GLY A 67 -50.95 -66.23 -11.80
C GLY A 67 -52.20 -66.85 -11.15
N GLY A 68 -53.35 -66.17 -11.22
CA GLY A 68 -54.51 -66.48 -10.37
C GLY A 68 -54.23 -66.15 -8.89
N LEU A 69 -55.21 -65.59 -8.19
CA LEU A 69 -55.08 -64.94 -6.86
C LEU A 69 -54.49 -65.80 -5.70
N HIS A 70 -54.09 -67.05 -5.94
CA HIS A 70 -53.59 -68.00 -4.94
C HIS A 70 -52.13 -68.46 -5.13
N ALA A 71 -51.44 -68.07 -6.21
CA ALA A 71 -50.02 -68.40 -6.38
C ALA A 71 -49.15 -67.28 -5.78
N MET A 72 -48.43 -67.56 -4.69
CA MET A 72 -47.37 -66.69 -4.19
C MET A 72 -46.24 -66.57 -5.24
N PRO A 73 -45.57 -65.41 -5.33
CA PRO A 73 -44.49 -65.22 -6.29
C PRO A 73 -43.36 -66.23 -6.04
N SER A 74 -42.83 -66.81 -7.11
CA SER A 74 -41.60 -67.59 -7.03
C SER A 74 -40.46 -66.68 -6.54
N GLY A 75 -39.47 -67.21 -5.81
CA GLY A 75 -38.38 -66.40 -5.23
C GLY A 75 -37.68 -65.48 -6.24
N LEU A 76 -37.60 -65.91 -7.51
CA LEU A 76 -37.06 -65.12 -8.60
C LEU A 76 -37.81 -63.80 -8.85
N GLN A 77 -39.14 -63.77 -8.71
CA GLN A 77 -39.94 -62.55 -8.92
C GLN A 77 -39.77 -61.54 -7.79
N VAL A 78 -39.60 -62.01 -6.55
CA VAL A 78 -39.32 -61.14 -5.39
C VAL A 78 -37.91 -60.54 -5.51
N ASP A 79 -36.94 -61.32 -5.99
CA ASP A 79 -35.58 -60.85 -6.22
C ASP A 79 -35.53 -59.74 -7.30
N VAL A 80 -36.29 -59.90 -8.41
CA VAL A 80 -36.37 -58.88 -9.49
C VAL A 80 -37.03 -57.59 -9.00
N LEU A 81 -38.09 -57.71 -8.19
CA LEU A 81 -38.78 -56.58 -7.58
C LEU A 81 -37.83 -55.76 -6.69
N VAL A 82 -37.12 -56.44 -5.79
CA VAL A 82 -36.19 -55.80 -4.86
C VAL A 82 -34.98 -55.24 -5.61
N ALA A 83 -34.47 -55.93 -6.63
CA ALA A 83 -33.39 -55.45 -7.49
C ALA A 83 -33.76 -54.15 -8.20
N THR A 84 -34.97 -54.07 -8.75
CA THR A 84 -35.46 -52.88 -9.46
C THR A 84 -35.57 -51.68 -8.53
N LEU A 85 -36.06 -51.89 -7.30
CA LEU A 85 -36.14 -50.85 -6.28
C LEU A 85 -34.74 -50.37 -5.84
N LEU A 86 -33.80 -51.29 -5.61
CA LEU A 86 -32.42 -50.96 -5.25
C LEU A 86 -31.68 -50.21 -6.35
N LEU A 87 -31.86 -50.61 -7.61
CA LEU A 87 -31.26 -49.94 -8.76
C LEU A 87 -31.75 -48.49 -8.89
N SER A 88 -33.04 -48.26 -8.60
CA SER A 88 -33.63 -46.92 -8.61
C SER A 88 -33.06 -46.03 -7.49
N LEU A 89 -32.83 -46.59 -6.30
CA LEU A 89 -32.18 -45.91 -5.18
C LEU A 89 -30.71 -45.60 -5.46
N PHE A 90 -30.01 -46.48 -6.17
CA PHE A 90 -28.64 -46.25 -6.61
C PHE A 90 -28.56 -45.12 -7.64
N ALA A 91 -29.44 -45.13 -8.65
CA ALA A 91 -29.51 -44.06 -9.64
C ALA A 91 -29.80 -42.70 -8.99
N ALA A 92 -30.70 -42.68 -7.99
CA ALA A 92 -30.98 -41.50 -7.18
C ALA A 92 -29.74 -40.97 -6.44
N ALA A 93 -28.97 -41.85 -5.76
CA ALA A 93 -27.74 -41.47 -5.09
C ALA A 93 -26.65 -40.98 -6.06
N ALA A 94 -26.48 -41.64 -7.21
CA ALA A 94 -25.50 -41.28 -8.23
C ALA A 94 -25.75 -39.89 -8.84
N VAL A 95 -27.03 -39.52 -9.02
CA VAL A 95 -27.42 -38.19 -9.49
C VAL A 95 -27.07 -37.11 -8.46
N GLU A 96 -27.27 -37.39 -7.17
CA GLU A 96 -26.98 -36.43 -6.11
C GLU A 96 -25.47 -36.23 -5.92
N LEU A 97 -24.71 -37.31 -6.05
CA LEU A 97 -23.25 -37.26 -6.08
C LEU A 97 -22.70 -36.40 -7.25
N ARG A 98 -23.37 -36.39 -8.40
CA ARG A 98 -22.95 -35.55 -9.55
C ARG A 98 -23.09 -34.04 -9.28
N ARG A 99 -23.92 -33.64 -8.30
CA ARG A 99 -24.11 -32.24 -7.90
C ARG A 99 -22.98 -31.72 -7.00
N VAL A 100 -22.13 -32.60 -6.47
CA VAL A 100 -20.93 -32.24 -5.71
C VAL A 100 -19.84 -31.72 -6.66
N THR A 101 -19.03 -30.76 -6.20
CA THR A 101 -17.91 -30.19 -6.96
C THR A 101 -16.93 -31.29 -7.42
N ALA A 102 -16.26 -31.09 -8.56
CA ALA A 102 -15.39 -32.12 -9.14
C ALA A 102 -14.28 -32.59 -8.19
N ALA A 103 -13.73 -31.70 -7.37
CA ALA A 103 -12.67 -31.98 -6.40
C ALA A 103 -13.13 -32.83 -5.20
N ASP A 104 -14.42 -32.75 -4.85
CA ASP A 104 -15.00 -33.43 -3.69
C ASP A 104 -15.72 -34.74 -4.05
N ARG A 105 -16.10 -34.92 -5.32
CA ARG A 105 -16.69 -36.18 -5.83
C ARG A 105 -15.79 -37.39 -5.63
N ALA A 106 -14.50 -37.26 -5.94
CA ALA A 106 -13.54 -38.35 -5.78
C ALA A 106 -13.40 -38.77 -4.30
N ARG A 107 -13.52 -37.79 -3.39
CA ARG A 107 -13.45 -37.99 -1.95
C ARG A 107 -14.68 -38.72 -1.43
N ALA A 108 -15.87 -38.25 -1.82
CA ALA A 108 -17.14 -38.89 -1.45
C ALA A 108 -17.28 -40.31 -2.03
N LEU A 109 -16.82 -40.54 -3.27
CA LEU A 109 -16.78 -41.86 -3.90
C LEU A 109 -15.87 -42.84 -3.15
N SER A 110 -14.69 -42.37 -2.71
CA SER A 110 -13.78 -43.17 -1.89
C SER A 110 -14.42 -43.54 -0.55
N ASP A 111 -15.05 -42.58 0.13
CA ASP A 111 -15.71 -42.82 1.42
C ASP A 111 -16.88 -43.82 1.28
N MET A 112 -17.67 -43.69 0.22
CA MET A 112 -18.77 -44.59 -0.13
C MET A 112 -18.29 -46.00 -0.46
N ALA A 113 -17.22 -46.14 -1.24
CA ALA A 113 -16.65 -47.44 -1.58
C ALA A 113 -16.20 -48.20 -0.32
N VAL A 114 -15.58 -47.51 0.65
CA VAL A 114 -15.12 -48.16 1.88
C VAL A 114 -16.29 -48.62 2.75
N VAL A 115 -17.32 -47.79 2.93
CA VAL A 115 -18.53 -48.20 3.67
C VAL A 115 -19.16 -49.42 2.96
N ALA A 116 -19.27 -49.39 1.64
CA ALA A 116 -19.83 -50.50 0.87
C ALA A 116 -19.03 -51.81 1.04
N SER A 117 -17.69 -51.73 1.03
CA SER A 117 -16.82 -52.90 1.20
C SER A 117 -16.91 -53.53 2.60
N VAL A 118 -16.92 -52.71 3.65
CA VAL A 118 -16.96 -53.19 5.06
C VAL A 118 -18.28 -53.89 5.38
N PHE A 119 -19.40 -53.27 5.00
CA PHE A 119 -20.71 -53.84 5.23
C PHE A 119 -21.04 -54.96 4.22
N GLY A 120 -20.47 -54.91 3.01
CA GLY A 120 -20.83 -55.81 1.90
C GLY A 120 -20.36 -57.24 2.15
N GLY A 121 -19.11 -57.39 2.61
CA GLY A 121 -18.57 -58.69 2.99
C GLY A 121 -19.32 -59.30 4.18
N SER A 122 -19.70 -58.47 5.16
CA SER A 122 -20.41 -58.91 6.37
C SER A 122 -21.83 -59.38 6.07
N VAL A 123 -22.57 -58.63 5.25
CA VAL A 123 -23.93 -58.98 4.82
C VAL A 123 -23.91 -60.22 3.90
N TYR A 124 -22.91 -60.34 3.02
CA TYR A 124 -22.73 -61.57 2.22
C TYR A 124 -22.53 -62.80 3.10
N VAL A 125 -21.67 -62.72 4.12
CA VAL A 125 -21.44 -63.84 5.05
C VAL A 125 -22.70 -64.20 5.83
N LEU A 126 -23.47 -63.20 6.29
CA LEU A 126 -24.75 -63.42 6.99
C LEU A 126 -25.82 -64.05 6.09
N LEU A 127 -25.92 -63.63 4.83
CA LEU A 127 -26.91 -64.16 3.89
C LEU A 127 -26.50 -65.53 3.32
N ALA A 128 -25.21 -65.73 3.05
CA ALA A 128 -24.67 -67.03 2.65
C ALA A 128 -24.83 -68.10 3.75
N ASN A 129 -24.91 -67.68 5.02
CA ASN A 129 -25.14 -68.58 6.14
C ASN A 129 -26.59 -69.08 6.27
N ASN A 130 -27.52 -68.63 5.43
CA ASN A 130 -28.94 -68.96 5.53
C ASN A 130 -29.40 -69.94 4.44
N GLY A 131 -28.71 -71.07 4.32
CA GLY A 131 -28.90 -72.07 3.27
C GLY A 131 -30.36 -72.43 2.96
N HIS A 132 -30.80 -72.09 1.75
CA HIS A 132 -31.90 -72.78 1.05
C HIS A 132 -31.30 -73.98 0.31
N PRO A 133 -31.59 -75.24 0.70
CA PRO A 133 -30.99 -76.42 0.07
C PRO A 133 -31.53 -76.73 -1.35
N THR A 134 -32.50 -75.97 -1.86
CA THR A 134 -33.25 -76.31 -3.09
C THR A 134 -33.20 -75.23 -4.19
N GLY A 135 -32.40 -74.18 -4.02
CA GLY A 135 -32.23 -73.13 -5.04
C GLY A 135 -31.18 -73.47 -6.10
N SER A 136 -31.49 -73.27 -7.37
CA SER A 136 -30.51 -73.34 -8.47
C SER A 136 -29.34 -72.38 -8.20
N THR A 137 -28.14 -72.67 -8.72
CA THR A 137 -26.94 -71.82 -8.57
C THR A 137 -27.20 -70.36 -8.95
N LEU A 138 -28.16 -70.12 -9.87
CA LEU A 138 -28.63 -68.79 -10.24
C LEU A 138 -29.26 -68.00 -9.07
N SER A 139 -30.05 -68.62 -8.19
CA SER A 139 -30.69 -67.89 -7.09
C SER A 139 -29.69 -67.42 -6.04
N ARG A 140 -28.66 -68.22 -5.77
CA ARG A 140 -27.56 -67.85 -4.86
C ARG A 140 -26.74 -66.67 -5.38
N ILE A 141 -26.46 -66.67 -6.69
CA ILE A 141 -25.80 -65.54 -7.36
C ILE A 141 -26.70 -64.29 -7.32
N GLY A 142 -28.00 -64.45 -7.57
CA GLY A 142 -28.99 -63.36 -7.47
C GLY A 142 -29.02 -62.70 -6.09
N VAL A 143 -29.11 -63.50 -5.02
CA VAL A 143 -29.11 -63.01 -3.63
C VAL A 143 -27.80 -62.29 -3.29
N ALA A 144 -26.65 -62.78 -3.75
CA ALA A 144 -25.36 -62.14 -3.50
C ALA A 144 -25.23 -60.79 -4.23
N ILE A 145 -25.70 -60.70 -5.48
CA ILE A 145 -25.73 -59.45 -6.25
C ILE A 145 -26.66 -58.44 -5.56
N LEU A 146 -27.83 -58.89 -5.11
CA LEU A 146 -28.83 -58.06 -4.45
C LEU A 146 -28.33 -57.51 -3.10
N ALA A 147 -27.68 -58.36 -2.31
CA ALA A 147 -27.03 -57.97 -1.05
C ALA A 147 -25.94 -56.91 -1.27
N THR A 148 -25.11 -57.11 -2.30
CA THR A 148 -24.03 -56.19 -2.66
C THR A 148 -24.59 -54.84 -3.12
N ALA A 149 -25.66 -54.86 -3.93
CA ALA A 149 -26.35 -53.66 -4.38
C ALA A 149 -26.98 -52.90 -3.20
N ALA A 150 -27.65 -53.60 -2.28
CA ALA A 150 -28.27 -53.00 -1.10
C ALA A 150 -27.25 -52.29 -0.20
N VAL A 151 -26.12 -52.96 0.06
CA VAL A 151 -25.05 -52.36 0.86
C VAL A 151 -24.40 -51.17 0.17
N THR A 152 -24.21 -51.24 -1.14
CA THR A 152 -23.64 -50.13 -1.92
C THR A 152 -24.57 -48.91 -1.90
N VAL A 153 -25.89 -49.14 -1.96
CA VAL A 153 -26.90 -48.09 -1.84
C VAL A 153 -26.90 -47.47 -0.44
N LEU A 154 -26.87 -48.28 0.61
CA LEU A 154 -26.83 -47.80 1.99
C LEU A 154 -25.55 -46.97 2.23
N ALA A 155 -24.41 -47.46 1.76
CA ALA A 155 -23.13 -46.79 1.84
C ALA A 155 -23.12 -45.43 1.11
N ALA A 156 -23.72 -45.38 -0.07
CA ALA A 156 -23.87 -44.15 -0.85
C ALA A 156 -24.69 -43.12 -0.09
N TRP A 157 -25.82 -43.52 0.49
CA TRP A 157 -26.68 -42.62 1.25
C TRP A 157 -26.08 -42.17 2.58
N VAL A 158 -25.38 -43.05 3.30
CA VAL A 158 -24.62 -42.67 4.50
C VAL A 158 -23.58 -41.61 4.14
N ALA A 159 -22.78 -41.82 3.09
CA ALA A 159 -21.76 -40.88 2.65
C ALA A 159 -22.37 -39.52 2.24
N VAL A 160 -23.43 -39.53 1.42
CA VAL A 160 -24.11 -38.30 0.99
C VAL A 160 -24.76 -37.56 2.17
N SER A 161 -25.41 -38.29 3.10
CA SER A 161 -26.07 -37.70 4.27
C SER A 161 -25.09 -37.06 5.25
N LEU A 162 -23.88 -37.63 5.39
CA LEU A 162 -22.85 -37.06 6.23
C LEU A 162 -22.22 -35.84 5.57
N TRP A 163 -21.95 -35.88 4.26
CA TRP A 163 -21.38 -34.76 3.52
C TRP A 163 -22.33 -33.56 3.46
N TRP A 164 -23.64 -33.78 3.30
CA TRP A 164 -24.68 -32.76 3.32
C TRP A 164 -25.87 -33.18 4.20
N PRO A 165 -25.79 -32.99 5.54
CA PRO A 165 -26.86 -33.38 6.45
C PRO A 165 -28.08 -32.49 6.22
N SER A 166 -29.08 -33.07 5.56
CA SER A 166 -30.42 -32.49 5.47
C SER A 166 -31.40 -33.46 6.09
N GLY A 167 -32.51 -32.95 6.62
CA GLY A 167 -33.61 -33.81 7.09
C GLY A 167 -34.09 -34.77 6.00
N VAL A 168 -33.87 -34.40 4.74
CA VAL A 168 -34.17 -35.21 3.57
C VAL A 168 -33.21 -36.40 3.42
N HIS A 169 -31.90 -36.19 3.49
CA HIS A 169 -30.93 -37.28 3.37
C HIS A 169 -31.01 -38.26 4.54
N LEU A 170 -31.25 -37.74 5.75
CA LEU A 170 -31.51 -38.58 6.93
C LEU A 170 -32.83 -39.36 6.80
N GLY A 171 -33.86 -38.74 6.22
CA GLY A 171 -35.11 -39.41 5.85
C GLY A 171 -34.86 -40.58 4.89
N LEU A 172 -34.15 -40.38 3.78
CA LEU A 172 -33.85 -41.46 2.83
C LEU A 172 -33.02 -42.59 3.45
N LEU A 173 -32.00 -42.24 4.26
CA LEU A 173 -31.19 -43.23 4.97
C LEU A 173 -32.03 -44.07 5.94
N SER A 174 -32.93 -43.43 6.69
CA SER A 174 -33.86 -44.14 7.57
C SER A 174 -34.79 -45.06 6.77
N GLY A 175 -35.30 -44.59 5.63
CA GLY A 175 -36.20 -45.34 4.76
C GLY A 175 -35.53 -46.58 4.15
N THR A 176 -34.30 -46.45 3.64
CA THR A 176 -33.56 -47.61 3.09
C THR A 176 -33.21 -48.63 4.16
N THR A 177 -32.85 -48.16 5.37
CA THR A 177 -32.58 -49.04 6.53
C THR A 177 -33.84 -49.78 6.97
N LEU A 178 -34.98 -49.08 7.08
CA LEU A 178 -36.27 -49.67 7.44
C LEU A 178 -36.75 -50.67 6.38
N LEU A 179 -36.59 -50.37 5.10
CA LEU A 179 -36.90 -51.29 4.01
C LEU A 179 -36.07 -52.57 4.11
N GLY A 180 -34.75 -52.45 4.34
CA GLY A 180 -33.87 -53.59 4.55
C GLY A 180 -34.27 -54.45 5.75
N ALA A 181 -34.66 -53.80 6.86
CA ALA A 181 -35.18 -54.48 8.04
C ALA A 181 -36.51 -55.21 7.76
N ALA A 182 -37.41 -54.62 6.96
CA ALA A 182 -38.63 -55.27 6.49
C ALA A 182 -38.33 -56.55 5.72
N VAL A 183 -37.41 -56.51 4.76
CA VAL A 183 -37.02 -57.67 3.95
C VAL A 183 -36.54 -58.82 4.85
N LEU A 184 -35.72 -58.51 5.85
CA LEU A 184 -35.24 -59.51 6.82
C LEU A 184 -36.36 -60.07 7.70
N LEU A 185 -37.33 -59.24 8.11
CA LEU A 185 -38.50 -59.69 8.87
C LEU A 185 -39.41 -60.62 8.04
N VAL A 186 -39.54 -60.39 6.73
CA VAL A 186 -40.28 -61.31 5.83
C VAL A 186 -39.63 -62.66 5.81
N GLU A 187 -38.32 -62.66 5.57
CA GLU A 187 -37.58 -63.87 5.31
C GLU A 187 -37.54 -64.73 6.58
N THR A 188 -37.41 -64.09 7.74
CA THR A 188 -37.50 -64.77 9.04
C THR A 188 -38.92 -65.31 9.31
N ALA A 189 -39.97 -64.53 9.04
CA ALA A 189 -41.36 -64.99 9.20
C ALA A 189 -41.67 -66.19 8.28
N HIS A 190 -41.24 -66.11 7.00
CA HIS A 190 -41.40 -67.19 6.03
C HIS A 190 -40.67 -68.47 6.47
N ARG A 191 -39.44 -68.35 6.97
CA ARG A 191 -38.67 -69.49 7.50
C ARG A 191 -39.25 -70.10 8.77
N SER A 192 -39.95 -69.31 9.58
CA SER A 192 -40.62 -69.80 10.80
C SER A 192 -41.94 -70.54 10.52
N GLY A 193 -42.35 -70.68 9.25
CA GLY A 193 -43.59 -71.36 8.86
C GLY A 193 -44.87 -70.58 9.19
N GLN A 194 -44.74 -69.32 9.64
CA GLN A 194 -45.88 -68.45 9.91
C GLN A 194 -46.54 -68.00 8.59
N SER A 195 -47.88 -67.95 8.57
CA SER A 195 -48.58 -67.51 7.36
C SER A 195 -48.21 -66.05 7.06
N PRO A 196 -47.96 -65.69 5.78
CA PRO A 196 -47.63 -64.32 5.40
C PRO A 196 -48.74 -63.31 5.74
N ALA A 197 -49.95 -63.78 6.09
CA ALA A 197 -51.02 -62.93 6.58
C ALA A 197 -50.80 -62.40 8.00
N ALA A 198 -50.05 -63.13 8.85
CA ALA A 198 -49.76 -62.70 10.23
C ALA A 198 -48.76 -61.55 10.30
N SER A 199 -47.90 -61.40 9.28
CA SER A 199 -46.88 -60.35 9.20
C SER A 199 -47.32 -59.09 8.42
N LEU A 200 -48.49 -59.12 7.77
CA LEU A 200 -49.09 -57.99 7.01
C LEU A 200 -49.14 -56.64 7.78
N PRO A 201 -49.45 -56.59 9.09
CA PRO A 201 -49.44 -55.32 9.84
C PRO A 201 -48.03 -54.73 9.97
N ALA A 202 -47.01 -55.57 10.20
CA ALA A 202 -45.62 -55.13 10.26
C ALA A 202 -45.15 -54.58 8.90
N PHE A 203 -45.58 -55.22 7.81
CA PHE A 203 -45.35 -54.72 6.45
C PHE A 203 -45.97 -53.36 6.19
N ALA A 204 -47.23 -53.19 6.56
CA ALA A 204 -47.92 -51.92 6.39
C ALA A 204 -47.20 -50.82 7.18
N CYS A 205 -46.84 -51.07 8.44
CA CYS A 205 -46.10 -50.11 9.27
C CYS A 205 -44.75 -49.72 8.65
N ILE A 206 -43.99 -50.68 8.13
CA ILE A 206 -42.68 -50.39 7.52
C ILE A 206 -42.85 -49.66 6.19
N ALA A 207 -43.81 -50.05 5.35
CA ALA A 207 -44.13 -49.34 4.12
C ALA A 207 -44.57 -47.89 4.40
N PHE A 208 -45.41 -47.67 5.42
CA PHE A 208 -45.81 -46.33 5.86
C PHE A 208 -44.65 -45.52 6.44
N ALA A 209 -43.70 -46.15 7.14
CA ALA A 209 -42.52 -45.47 7.65
C ALA A 209 -41.58 -45.04 6.50
N VAL A 210 -41.37 -45.92 5.51
CA VAL A 210 -40.62 -45.61 4.28
C VAL A 210 -41.30 -44.48 3.48
N LEU A 211 -42.63 -44.50 3.39
CA LEU A 211 -43.43 -43.45 2.76
C LEU A 211 -43.39 -42.13 3.53
N GLY A 212 -43.44 -42.18 4.86
CA GLY A 212 -43.30 -41.01 5.73
C GLY A 212 -41.93 -40.35 5.59
N SER A 213 -40.88 -41.16 5.50
CA SER A 213 -39.53 -40.69 5.19
C SER A 213 -39.46 -40.06 3.79
N ALA A 214 -40.05 -40.68 2.77
CA ALA A 214 -40.13 -40.12 1.41
C ALA A 214 -40.98 -38.84 1.32
N ALA A 215 -41.97 -38.68 2.20
CA ALA A 215 -42.76 -37.45 2.30
C ALA A 215 -41.98 -36.34 3.01
N ALA A 216 -41.27 -36.64 4.10
CA ALA A 216 -40.35 -35.73 4.78
C ALA A 216 -39.24 -35.23 3.84
N VAL A 217 -38.82 -36.09 2.92
CA VAL A 217 -37.88 -35.79 1.84
C VAL A 217 -38.39 -34.73 0.86
N SER A 218 -39.69 -34.71 0.59
CA SER A 218 -40.31 -33.75 -0.35
C SER A 218 -40.57 -32.37 0.25
N MET A 219 -40.58 -32.24 1.58
CA MET A 219 -40.84 -30.98 2.29
C MET A 219 -39.60 -30.10 2.50
N GLY A 220 -38.38 -30.63 2.33
CA GLY A 220 -37.15 -29.87 2.51
C GLY A 220 -36.67 -29.18 1.23
N ARG A 221 -36.80 -27.85 1.13
CA ARG A 221 -36.13 -27.06 0.08
C ARG A 221 -34.62 -26.97 0.36
N PRO A 222 -33.72 -27.43 -0.52
CA PRO A 222 -32.30 -27.14 -0.38
C PRO A 222 -32.06 -25.69 -0.80
N SER A 223 -32.12 -24.75 0.15
CA SER A 223 -31.72 -23.36 -0.06
C SER A 223 -30.22 -23.21 0.16
N GLY A 224 -29.47 -23.10 -0.93
CA GLY A 224 -28.09 -22.59 -0.95
C GLY A 224 -27.01 -23.62 -1.27
N VAL A 225 -26.11 -23.25 -2.17
CA VAL A 225 -24.81 -23.92 -2.38
C VAL A 225 -23.99 -23.67 -1.12
N ARG A 226 -24.00 -24.61 -0.17
CA ARG A 226 -23.14 -24.55 1.01
C ARG A 226 -21.80 -25.20 0.69
N SER A 227 -20.71 -24.46 0.91
CA SER A 227 -19.34 -24.84 0.59
C SER A 227 -18.84 -25.98 1.48
N ALA A 228 -17.89 -26.75 0.96
CA ALA A 228 -17.26 -27.90 1.60
C ALA A 228 -16.45 -27.56 2.90
N GLU A 229 -16.33 -26.29 3.29
CA GLU A 229 -15.60 -25.88 4.50
C GLU A 229 -16.32 -26.30 5.79
N THR A 230 -17.66 -26.37 5.79
CA THR A 230 -18.42 -26.83 6.96
C THR A 230 -18.31 -28.34 7.25
N ALA A 231 -17.56 -29.08 6.42
CA ALA A 231 -17.51 -30.54 6.42
C ALA A 231 -16.20 -31.17 6.97
N SER A 232 -15.33 -30.40 7.60
CA SER A 232 -14.00 -30.85 8.07
C SER A 232 -14.04 -32.01 9.07
N TRP A 233 -15.10 -32.09 9.88
CA TRP A 233 -15.29 -33.09 10.94
C TRP A 233 -15.95 -34.39 10.45
N ILE A 234 -16.49 -34.43 9.23
CA ILE A 234 -17.24 -35.59 8.73
C ILE A 234 -16.34 -36.80 8.48
N ARG A 235 -15.12 -36.58 8.01
CA ARG A 235 -14.17 -37.66 7.73
C ARG A 235 -13.75 -38.44 8.98
N PRO A 236 -13.31 -37.79 10.08
CA PRO A 236 -12.99 -38.52 11.30
C PRO A 236 -14.22 -39.21 11.90
N VAL A 237 -15.41 -38.62 11.79
CA VAL A 237 -16.66 -39.25 12.25
C VAL A 237 -17.02 -40.48 11.42
N LEU A 238 -16.97 -40.39 10.09
CA LEU A 238 -17.28 -41.49 9.17
C LEU A 238 -16.25 -42.63 9.31
N LEU A 239 -14.98 -42.29 9.53
CA LEU A 239 -13.94 -43.24 9.94
C LEU A 239 -14.27 -43.93 11.27
N GLY A 240 -14.66 -43.17 12.29
CA GLY A 240 -15.05 -43.73 13.59
C GLY A 240 -16.25 -44.66 13.48
N VAL A 241 -17.31 -44.25 12.78
CA VAL A 241 -18.54 -45.05 12.61
C VAL A 241 -18.28 -46.32 11.81
N THR A 242 -17.51 -46.24 10.71
CA THR A 242 -17.15 -47.43 9.93
C THR A 242 -16.26 -48.40 10.71
N LEU A 243 -15.32 -47.88 11.48
CA LEU A 243 -14.45 -48.67 12.34
C LEU A 243 -15.26 -49.38 13.42
N VAL A 244 -16.06 -48.64 14.19
CA VAL A 244 -16.91 -49.20 15.25
C VAL A 244 -17.89 -50.23 14.67
N GLY A 245 -18.53 -49.93 13.54
CA GLY A 245 -19.43 -50.85 12.85
C GLY A 245 -18.75 -52.15 12.42
N ALA A 246 -17.55 -52.06 11.84
CA ALA A 246 -16.76 -53.24 11.46
C ALA A 246 -16.42 -54.12 12.68
N TRP A 247 -15.99 -53.50 13.78
CA TRP A 247 -15.64 -54.21 15.02
C TRP A 247 -16.85 -54.84 15.71
N VAL A 248 -18.00 -54.17 15.73
CA VAL A 248 -19.25 -54.71 16.27
C VAL A 248 -19.70 -55.92 15.45
N LEU A 249 -19.64 -55.84 14.12
CA LEU A 249 -19.99 -56.96 13.23
C LEU A 249 -19.02 -58.13 13.38
N PHE A 250 -17.71 -57.85 13.49
CA PHE A 250 -16.70 -58.86 13.76
C PHE A 250 -16.93 -59.56 15.11
N GLY A 251 -17.21 -58.79 16.16
CA GLY A 251 -17.56 -59.32 17.47
C GLY A 251 -18.80 -60.20 17.43
N ALA A 252 -19.85 -59.77 16.73
CA ALA A 252 -21.07 -60.56 16.56
C ALA A 252 -20.83 -61.87 15.81
N ALA A 253 -20.00 -61.85 14.75
CA ALA A 253 -19.60 -63.05 14.03
C ALA A 253 -18.79 -64.01 14.92
N LEU A 254 -17.91 -63.47 15.77
CA LEU A 254 -17.19 -64.26 16.77
C LEU A 254 -18.13 -64.87 17.79
N VAL A 255 -19.11 -64.16 18.34
CA VAL A 255 -19.95 -64.71 19.41
C VAL A 255 -20.96 -65.75 18.88
N SER A 256 -21.34 -65.68 17.60
CA SER A 256 -22.35 -66.58 17.01
C SER A 256 -21.81 -67.99 16.72
N HIS A 257 -22.26 -68.96 17.52
CA HIS A 257 -21.87 -70.37 17.40
C HIS A 257 -22.32 -71.02 16.07
N GLN A 258 -23.42 -70.53 15.46
CA GLN A 258 -23.89 -71.03 14.16
C GLN A 258 -23.01 -70.56 12.99
N ILE A 259 -22.40 -69.38 13.09
CA ILE A 259 -21.49 -68.84 12.05
C ILE A 259 -20.14 -69.55 12.11
N ARG A 260 -19.60 -69.79 13.33
CA ARG A 260 -18.32 -70.48 13.55
C ARG A 260 -18.25 -71.90 12.98
N VAL A 261 -19.38 -72.62 12.91
CA VAL A 261 -19.42 -74.01 12.43
C VAL A 261 -19.32 -74.11 10.90
N ARG A 262 -19.69 -73.05 10.17
CA ARG A 262 -19.74 -73.05 8.69
C ARG A 262 -18.59 -72.28 8.02
N VAL A 263 -18.04 -71.27 8.69
CA VAL A 263 -16.86 -70.53 8.21
C VAL A 263 -15.65 -71.01 9.00
N GLY A 264 -14.68 -71.64 8.33
CA GLY A 264 -13.50 -72.16 9.01
C GLY A 264 -12.70 -71.04 9.69
N VAL A 265 -12.12 -71.33 10.86
CA VAL A 265 -11.20 -70.42 11.59
C VAL A 265 -10.20 -69.67 10.69
N PRO A 266 -9.53 -70.30 9.69
CA PRO A 266 -8.61 -69.57 8.82
C PRO A 266 -9.28 -68.51 7.94
N GLN A 267 -10.51 -68.73 7.47
CA GLN A 267 -11.24 -67.74 6.68
C GLN A 267 -11.64 -66.53 7.53
N MET A 268 -11.96 -66.76 8.80
CA MET A 268 -12.28 -65.71 9.76
C MET A 268 -11.06 -64.85 10.11
N LEU A 269 -9.88 -65.48 10.25
CA LEU A 269 -8.61 -64.77 10.44
C LEU A 269 -8.22 -63.93 9.20
N VAL A 270 -8.41 -64.46 7.99
CA VAL A 270 -8.15 -63.72 6.75
C VAL A 270 -9.08 -62.51 6.63
N LEU A 271 -10.37 -62.67 6.94
CA LEU A 271 -11.33 -61.56 6.92
C LEU A 271 -10.99 -60.49 7.98
N SER A 272 -10.58 -60.92 9.18
CA SER A 272 -10.11 -60.04 10.25
C SER A 272 -8.85 -59.27 9.84
N GLY A 273 -7.88 -59.95 9.22
CA GLY A 273 -6.65 -59.36 8.72
C GLY A 273 -6.92 -58.34 7.62
N ALA A 274 -7.80 -58.68 6.67
CA ALA A 274 -8.21 -57.78 5.60
C ALA A 274 -8.91 -56.52 6.13
N MET A 275 -9.81 -56.65 7.12
CA MET A 275 -10.47 -55.52 7.76
C MET A 275 -9.47 -54.62 8.51
N THR A 276 -8.54 -55.22 9.26
CA THR A 276 -7.54 -54.47 10.03
C THR A 276 -6.58 -53.73 9.10
N ALA A 277 -6.13 -54.36 8.01
CA ALA A 277 -5.26 -53.74 7.02
C ALA A 277 -5.95 -52.57 6.30
N LEU A 278 -7.22 -52.73 5.92
CA LEU A 278 -7.99 -51.68 5.26
C LEU A 278 -8.16 -50.44 6.17
N VAL A 279 -8.40 -50.67 7.46
CA VAL A 279 -8.46 -49.60 8.48
C VAL A 279 -7.11 -48.88 8.61
N ALA A 280 -6.01 -49.62 8.72
CA ALA A 280 -4.67 -49.05 8.89
C ALA A 280 -4.23 -48.19 7.70
N VAL A 281 -4.43 -48.69 6.47
CA VAL A 281 -4.14 -47.95 5.23
C VAL A 281 -4.94 -46.64 5.18
N ARG A 282 -6.18 -46.66 5.63
CA ARG A 282 -7.04 -45.46 5.62
C ARG A 282 -6.65 -44.45 6.68
N ALA A 283 -6.30 -44.89 7.89
CA ALA A 283 -5.77 -44.01 8.94
C ALA A 283 -4.49 -43.31 8.46
N LEU A 284 -3.60 -44.03 7.77
CA LEU A 284 -2.38 -43.49 7.18
C LEU A 284 -2.67 -42.45 6.09
N MET A 285 -3.58 -42.75 5.16
CA MET A 285 -3.97 -41.77 4.12
C MET A 285 -4.60 -40.52 4.72
N GLY A 286 -5.40 -40.65 5.79
CA GLY A 286 -5.96 -39.52 6.52
C GLY A 286 -4.86 -38.63 7.13
N HIS A 287 -3.88 -39.24 7.79
CA HIS A 287 -2.76 -38.52 8.38
C HIS A 287 -1.90 -37.79 7.34
N LEU A 288 -1.61 -38.44 6.20
CA LEU A 288 -0.85 -37.84 5.10
C LEU A 288 -1.59 -36.65 4.45
N ALA A 289 -2.91 -36.74 4.32
CA ALA A 289 -3.72 -35.66 3.75
C ALA A 289 -3.74 -34.43 4.67
N VAL A 290 -3.92 -34.63 5.99
CA VAL A 290 -3.88 -33.54 6.98
C VAL A 290 -2.52 -32.84 6.95
N ASN A 291 -1.42 -33.61 6.97
CA ASN A 291 -0.07 -33.05 6.95
C ASN A 291 0.19 -32.19 5.70
N ARG A 292 -0.33 -32.58 4.53
CA ARG A 292 -0.24 -31.77 3.30
C ARG A 292 -1.01 -30.46 3.42
N THR A 293 -2.23 -30.48 3.93
CA THR A 293 -3.03 -29.26 4.11
C THR A 293 -2.41 -28.29 5.13
N THR A 294 -1.85 -28.78 6.23
CA THR A 294 -1.13 -27.92 7.18
C THR A 294 0.11 -27.29 6.57
N ARG A 295 0.88 -28.03 5.76
CA ARG A 295 2.05 -27.46 5.06
C ARG A 295 1.66 -26.37 4.06
N GLN A 296 0.59 -26.58 3.30
CA GLN A 296 0.06 -25.56 2.37
C GLN A 296 -0.45 -24.31 3.11
N MET A 297 -1.10 -24.49 4.26
CA MET A 297 -1.53 -23.36 5.09
C MET A 297 -0.33 -22.59 5.65
N GLN A 298 0.71 -23.30 6.12
CA GLN A 298 1.93 -22.67 6.62
C GLN A 298 2.68 -21.89 5.54
N SER A 299 2.78 -22.42 4.31
CA SER A 299 3.41 -21.67 3.22
C SER A 299 2.60 -20.42 2.84
N ALA A 300 1.27 -20.54 2.74
CA ALA A 300 0.41 -19.40 2.43
C ALA A 300 0.42 -18.31 3.52
N LEU A 301 0.59 -18.70 4.79
CA LEU A 301 0.79 -17.75 5.88
C LEU A 301 2.14 -17.05 5.80
N ALA A 302 3.22 -17.79 5.51
CA ALA A 302 4.55 -17.21 5.33
C ALA A 302 4.59 -16.20 4.16
N ASP A 303 4.00 -16.55 3.01
CA ASP A 303 3.90 -15.64 1.86
C ASP A 303 3.13 -14.36 2.20
N ARG A 304 2.08 -14.47 3.03
CA ARG A 304 1.28 -13.33 3.48
C ARG A 304 2.04 -12.45 4.47
N GLU A 305 2.79 -13.04 5.40
CA GLU A 305 3.64 -12.31 6.34
C GLU A 305 4.74 -11.53 5.60
N GLU A 306 5.38 -12.15 4.61
CA GLU A 306 6.37 -11.48 3.75
C GLU A 306 5.78 -10.30 2.98
N ALA A 307 4.58 -10.45 2.42
CA ALA A 307 3.88 -9.36 1.73
C ALA A 307 3.54 -8.18 2.66
N ILE A 308 3.13 -8.46 3.91
CA ILE A 308 2.85 -7.41 4.91
C ILE A 308 4.14 -6.66 5.27
N VAL A 309 5.24 -7.37 5.49
CA VAL A 309 6.55 -6.76 5.79
C VAL A 309 7.00 -5.87 4.63
N SER A 310 6.87 -6.32 3.39
CA SER A 310 7.20 -5.54 2.19
C SER A 310 6.41 -4.23 2.10
N ILE A 311 5.10 -4.26 2.36
CA ILE A 311 4.25 -3.07 2.37
C ILE A 311 4.66 -2.11 3.49
N LEU A 312 4.93 -2.62 4.69
CA LEU A 312 5.41 -1.82 5.82
C LEU A 312 6.74 -1.13 5.50
N LEU A 313 7.70 -1.85 4.93
CA LEU A 313 8.99 -1.29 4.52
C LEU A 313 8.82 -0.20 3.44
N SER A 314 7.93 -0.42 2.48
CA SER A 314 7.61 0.56 1.42
C SER A 314 6.99 1.83 2.00
N ALA A 315 6.05 1.69 2.93
CA ALA A 315 5.43 2.81 3.63
C ALA A 315 6.44 3.57 4.50
N GLN A 316 7.34 2.85 5.19
CA GLN A 316 8.38 3.47 6.00
C GLN A 316 9.41 4.22 5.14
N ALA A 317 9.84 3.64 4.01
CA ALA A 317 10.72 4.31 3.06
C ALA A 317 10.09 5.58 2.48
N ALA A 318 8.79 5.54 2.15
CA ALA A 318 8.03 6.70 1.69
C ALA A 318 7.98 7.80 2.77
N ASN A 319 7.61 7.45 4.01
CA ASN A 319 7.58 8.39 5.14
C ASN A 319 8.95 9.01 5.43
N MET A 320 10.02 8.21 5.36
CA MET A 320 11.38 8.70 5.59
C MET A 320 11.85 9.64 4.47
N SER A 321 11.50 9.33 3.22
CA SER A 321 11.74 10.21 2.07
C SER A 321 11.00 11.54 2.20
N GLU A 322 9.71 11.51 2.56
CA GLU A 322 8.88 12.71 2.76
C GLU A 322 9.43 13.57 3.92
N SER A 323 9.73 12.94 5.06
CA SER A 323 10.30 13.63 6.22
C SER A 323 11.65 14.27 5.89
N ARG A 324 12.48 13.60 5.09
CA ARG A 324 13.78 14.13 4.64
C ARG A 324 13.60 15.32 3.70
N LEU A 325 12.68 15.25 2.74
CA LEU A 325 12.35 16.37 1.85
C LEU A 325 11.85 17.59 2.65
N ARG A 326 11.00 17.36 3.66
CA ARG A 326 10.52 18.42 4.56
C ARG A 326 11.67 19.09 5.32
N MET A 327 12.58 18.30 5.90
CA MET A 327 13.76 18.85 6.58
C MET A 327 14.66 19.66 5.64
N ILE A 328 14.91 19.17 4.43
CA ILE A 328 15.72 19.89 3.43
C ILE A 328 15.08 21.26 3.14
N LEU A 329 13.77 21.29 2.91
CA LEU A 329 13.05 22.53 2.59
C LEU A 329 12.98 23.49 3.77
N ASP A 330 12.77 22.99 5.00
CA ASP A 330 12.75 23.81 6.21
C ASP A 330 14.14 24.37 6.59
N SER A 331 15.21 23.66 6.21
CA SER A 331 16.60 24.11 6.41
C SER A 331 17.07 25.13 5.38
N ALA A 332 16.36 25.30 4.26
CA ALA A 332 16.73 26.28 3.24
C ALA A 332 16.65 27.70 3.79
N VAL A 333 17.67 28.51 3.49
CA VAL A 333 17.74 29.93 3.87
C VAL A 333 16.75 30.75 3.04
N ASP A 334 16.57 30.38 1.78
CA ASP A 334 15.63 31.03 0.86
C ASP A 334 14.20 30.57 1.16
N GLY A 335 13.24 31.47 1.02
CA GLY A 335 11.81 31.18 1.05
C GLY A 335 11.45 30.32 -0.14
N VAL A 336 10.98 29.09 0.10
CA VAL A 336 10.47 28.20 -0.96
C VAL A 336 8.96 28.18 -0.86
N ILE A 337 8.28 28.48 -1.96
CA ILE A 337 6.82 28.58 -2.04
C ILE A 337 6.34 27.78 -3.25
N GLU A 338 5.32 26.97 -3.04
CA GLU A 338 4.65 26.21 -4.08
C GLU A 338 3.24 26.79 -4.26
N LEU A 339 2.99 27.30 -5.46
CA LEU A 339 1.70 27.84 -5.88
C LEU A 339 0.98 26.82 -6.76
N ASP A 340 -0.31 26.63 -6.55
CA ASP A 340 -1.14 25.88 -7.51
C ASP A 340 -1.42 26.68 -8.79
N ALA A 341 -2.14 26.08 -9.74
CA ALA A 341 -2.54 26.72 -10.99
C ALA A 341 -3.42 27.99 -10.80
N SER A 342 -4.03 28.18 -9.63
CA SER A 342 -4.83 29.36 -9.27
C SER A 342 -4.04 30.43 -8.51
N GLY A 343 -2.76 30.17 -8.23
CA GLY A 343 -1.89 31.07 -7.47
C GLY A 343 -2.11 31.01 -5.96
N VAL A 344 -2.68 29.91 -5.44
CA VAL A 344 -2.82 29.65 -4.01
C VAL A 344 -1.57 28.96 -3.47
N ILE A 345 -1.11 29.39 -2.30
CA ILE A 345 0.06 28.82 -1.63
C ILE A 345 -0.31 27.46 -1.05
N VAL A 346 0.12 26.39 -1.72
CA VAL A 346 -0.09 25.00 -1.28
C VAL A 346 0.96 24.61 -0.23
N ARG A 347 2.18 25.13 -0.39
CA ARG A 347 3.30 24.79 0.49
C ARG A 347 4.27 25.94 0.61
N THR A 348 4.86 26.09 1.79
CA THR A 348 6.01 26.97 2.00
C THR A 348 6.86 26.50 3.18
N ASN A 349 8.13 26.88 3.19
CA ASN A 349 9.04 26.62 4.30
C ASN A 349 9.00 27.75 5.35
N GLY A 350 9.63 27.52 6.51
CA GLY A 350 9.71 28.52 7.58
C GLY A 350 10.49 29.79 7.23
N ALA A 351 11.35 29.77 6.21
CA ALA A 351 12.14 30.93 5.80
C ALA A 351 11.26 32.07 5.26
N PHE A 352 10.31 31.77 4.38
CA PHE A 352 9.40 32.77 3.85
C PHE A 352 8.57 33.44 4.95
N SER A 353 8.03 32.65 5.89
CA SER A 353 7.29 33.15 7.06
C SER A 353 8.10 34.17 7.88
N ARG A 354 9.41 33.95 8.06
CA ARG A 354 10.31 34.90 8.73
C ARG A 354 10.53 36.17 7.91
N MET A 355 10.69 36.05 6.58
CA MET A 355 10.92 37.19 5.68
C MET A 355 9.71 38.14 5.63
N VAL A 356 8.48 37.60 5.62
CA VAL A 356 7.25 38.42 5.56
C VAL A 356 6.64 38.70 6.93
N HIS A 357 7.23 38.19 8.01
CA HIS A 357 6.74 38.32 9.40
C HIS A 357 5.28 37.88 9.61
N LEU A 358 4.83 36.85 8.87
CA LEU A 358 3.50 36.26 9.01
C LEU A 358 3.60 34.80 9.45
N PRO A 359 2.74 34.33 10.38
CA PRO A 359 2.74 32.93 10.78
C PRO A 359 2.26 32.01 9.65
N LEU A 360 2.79 30.80 9.60
CA LEU A 360 2.54 29.83 8.52
C LEU A 360 1.04 29.56 8.27
N GLU A 361 0.23 29.55 9.34
CA GLU A 361 -1.23 29.36 9.30
C GLU A 361 -1.97 30.46 8.52
N GLN A 362 -1.39 31.65 8.45
CA GLN A 362 -1.96 32.78 7.70
C GLN A 362 -1.47 32.82 6.24
N ILE A 363 -0.50 31.99 5.88
CA ILE A 363 0.11 31.92 4.55
C ILE A 363 -0.45 30.73 3.75
N LEU A 364 -0.50 29.55 4.37
CA LEU A 364 -0.94 28.32 3.70
C LEU A 364 -2.43 28.38 3.30
N GLY A 365 -2.75 27.92 2.09
CA GLY A 365 -4.11 27.89 1.56
C GLY A 365 -4.67 29.26 1.16
N ARG A 366 -3.87 30.32 1.22
CA ARG A 366 -4.24 31.68 0.79
C ARG A 366 -3.71 31.98 -0.61
N SER A 367 -4.39 32.88 -1.32
CA SER A 367 -3.85 33.40 -2.58
C SER A 367 -2.54 34.15 -2.33
N TRP A 368 -1.60 34.04 -3.27
CA TRP A 368 -0.38 34.85 -3.29
C TRP A 368 -0.69 36.34 -3.12
N THR A 369 -1.68 36.85 -3.85
CA THR A 369 -2.06 38.27 -3.83
C THR A 369 -2.61 38.72 -2.48
N GLU A 370 -3.37 37.87 -1.78
CA GLU A 370 -3.89 38.14 -0.44
C GLU A 370 -2.75 38.18 0.59
N THR A 371 -1.83 37.22 0.50
CA THR A 371 -0.66 37.13 1.39
C THR A 371 0.26 38.33 1.18
N ALA A 372 0.50 38.72 -0.07
CA ALA A 372 1.33 39.86 -0.41
C ALA A 372 0.79 41.17 0.17
N LYS A 373 -0.52 41.42 0.06
CA LYS A 373 -1.15 42.62 0.64
C LYS A 373 -1.08 42.68 2.17
N ARG A 374 -1.08 41.53 2.85
CA ARG A 374 -0.94 41.49 4.31
C ARG A 374 0.50 41.76 4.75
N ALA A 375 1.47 41.24 4.02
CA ALA A 375 2.88 41.42 4.32
C ALA A 375 3.40 42.82 3.94
N ASP A 376 2.91 43.37 2.82
CA ASP A 376 3.29 44.67 2.28
C ASP A 376 2.05 45.57 2.13
N ALA A 377 1.56 46.11 3.25
CA ALA A 377 0.34 46.92 3.23
C ALA A 377 0.54 48.30 2.55
N GLN A 378 1.78 48.78 2.43
CA GLN A 378 2.10 50.11 1.91
C GLN A 378 2.53 50.11 0.45
N SER A 379 2.89 48.95 -0.12
CA SER A 379 3.40 48.83 -1.48
C SER A 379 2.89 47.55 -2.15
N ASP A 380 2.59 47.62 -3.45
CA ASP A 380 2.23 46.44 -4.25
C ASP A 380 3.48 45.66 -4.75
N SER A 381 4.67 46.00 -4.23
CA SER A 381 5.94 45.43 -4.70
C SER A 381 5.97 43.92 -4.52
N LEU A 382 5.60 43.42 -3.34
CA LEU A 382 5.55 41.98 -3.07
C LEU A 382 4.51 41.25 -3.95
N ALA A 383 3.39 41.88 -4.29
CA ALA A 383 2.36 41.26 -5.13
C ALA A 383 2.87 40.98 -6.55
N THR A 384 3.75 41.85 -7.06
CA THR A 384 4.35 41.72 -8.39
C THR A 384 5.60 40.84 -8.45
N LEU A 385 6.17 40.47 -7.29
CA LEU A 385 7.43 39.73 -7.16
C LEU A 385 7.55 38.48 -8.07
N PRO A 386 6.52 37.62 -8.24
CA PRO A 386 6.62 36.46 -9.13
C PRO A 386 6.81 36.81 -10.61
N ARG A 387 6.48 38.04 -11.01
CA ARG A 387 6.60 38.54 -12.40
C ARG A 387 7.82 39.42 -12.60
N THR A 388 8.12 40.28 -11.63
CA THR A 388 9.24 41.23 -11.71
C THR A 388 10.57 40.61 -11.33
N GLY A 389 10.56 39.58 -10.46
CA GLY A 389 11.75 38.95 -9.92
C GLY A 389 12.45 39.75 -8.81
N GLU A 390 12.03 40.99 -8.54
CA GLU A 390 12.54 41.80 -7.43
C GLU A 390 11.39 42.53 -6.73
N ALA A 391 11.48 42.67 -5.40
CA ALA A 391 10.58 43.47 -4.58
C ALA A 391 11.29 44.09 -3.37
N GLY A 392 10.78 45.24 -2.92
CA GLY A 392 11.19 45.88 -1.66
C GLY A 392 10.02 45.96 -0.70
N LEU A 393 10.12 45.28 0.44
CA LEU A 393 9.16 45.35 1.54
C LEU A 393 9.59 46.40 2.53
N THR A 394 8.74 47.40 2.77
CA THR A 394 9.00 48.39 3.82
C THR A 394 8.24 47.99 5.07
N SER A 395 8.97 47.54 6.10
CA SER A 395 8.43 47.20 7.41
C SER A 395 8.81 48.26 8.45
N LEU A 396 8.19 48.20 9.63
CA LEU A 396 8.52 49.06 10.78
C LEU A 396 10.00 48.94 11.21
N ASN A 397 10.64 47.80 10.90
CA ASN A 397 12.03 47.51 11.25
C ASN A 397 13.04 47.83 10.13
N GLY A 398 12.59 48.44 9.02
CA GLY A 398 13.42 48.77 7.86
C GLY A 398 12.92 48.16 6.55
N THR A 399 13.65 48.44 5.46
CA THR A 399 13.34 47.91 4.13
C THR A 399 14.07 46.59 3.89
N VAL A 400 13.33 45.55 3.55
CA VAL A 400 13.85 44.24 3.15
C VAL A 400 13.79 44.13 1.63
N TYR A 401 14.91 43.82 0.99
CA TYR A 401 15.00 43.59 -0.45
C TYR A 401 14.93 42.11 -0.75
N LEU A 402 13.96 41.71 -1.57
CA LEU A 402 13.73 40.33 -1.97
C LEU A 402 13.98 40.15 -3.47
N GLU A 403 14.70 39.08 -3.83
CA GLU A 403 14.80 38.61 -5.22
C GLU A 403 14.06 37.27 -5.34
N ALA A 404 13.29 37.08 -6.41
CA ALA A 404 12.56 35.85 -6.65
C ALA A 404 12.86 35.22 -8.00
N ARG A 405 12.89 33.89 -8.01
CA ARG A 405 12.96 33.06 -9.21
C ARG A 405 11.76 32.12 -9.25
N SER A 406 11.02 32.16 -10.34
CA SER A 406 9.87 31.29 -10.58
C SER A 406 10.22 30.19 -11.58
N SER A 407 9.84 28.96 -11.28
CA SER A 407 9.91 27.82 -12.20
C SER A 407 8.57 27.09 -12.26
N LEU A 408 8.20 26.60 -13.43
CA LEU A 408 6.97 25.81 -13.58
C LEU A 408 7.25 24.35 -13.17
N LEU A 409 6.41 23.82 -12.29
CA LEU A 409 6.44 22.41 -11.92
C LEU A 409 5.70 21.60 -12.99
N SER A 410 6.43 20.67 -13.64
CA SER A 410 5.89 19.78 -14.68
C SER A 410 5.05 18.62 -14.13
N THR A 411 4.87 18.54 -12.82
CA THR A 411 4.08 17.51 -12.13
C THR A 411 2.57 17.75 -12.28
N SER A 412 1.76 16.72 -12.02
CA SER A 412 0.30 16.82 -11.95
C SER A 412 -0.13 16.80 -10.48
N PRO A 413 -0.81 17.83 -9.95
CA PRO A 413 -1.27 19.04 -10.64
C PRO A 413 -0.15 20.03 -10.98
N ARG A 414 -0.33 20.78 -12.08
CA ARG A 414 0.60 21.85 -12.49
C ARG A 414 0.63 22.95 -11.42
N GLY A 415 1.83 23.42 -11.10
CA GLY A 415 2.05 24.50 -10.13
C GLY A 415 3.27 25.34 -10.49
N THR A 416 3.51 26.39 -9.71
CA THR A 416 4.69 27.25 -9.82
C THR A 416 5.50 27.15 -8.55
N LEU A 417 6.79 26.82 -8.67
CA LEU A 417 7.75 26.92 -7.58
C LEU A 417 8.37 28.31 -7.60
N LEU A 418 8.23 29.03 -6.51
CA LEU A 418 8.83 30.34 -6.28
C LEU A 418 9.91 30.21 -5.21
N MET A 419 11.14 30.61 -5.54
CA MET A 419 12.24 30.75 -4.60
C MET A 419 12.46 32.23 -4.36
N ILE A 420 12.42 32.66 -3.10
CA ILE A 420 12.57 34.05 -2.67
C ILE A 420 13.78 34.15 -1.76
N ARG A 421 14.68 35.06 -2.08
CA ARG A 421 15.91 35.31 -1.33
C ARG A 421 15.91 36.70 -0.75
N ASP A 422 16.26 36.81 0.53
CA ASP A 422 16.58 38.09 1.15
C ASP A 422 17.98 38.54 0.71
N VAL A 423 18.03 39.61 -0.07
CA VAL A 423 19.25 40.22 -0.61
C VAL A 423 19.55 41.57 0.02
N THR A 424 18.94 41.88 1.17
CA THR A 424 19.07 43.17 1.86
C THR A 424 20.53 43.49 2.17
N ALA A 425 21.25 42.55 2.80
CA ALA A 425 22.66 42.73 3.12
C ALA A 425 23.51 42.99 1.87
N THR A 426 23.24 42.26 0.77
CA THR A 426 23.96 42.42 -0.49
C THR A 426 23.66 43.77 -1.14
N LYS A 427 22.39 44.18 -1.26
CA LYS A 427 22.00 45.46 -1.87
C LYS A 427 22.54 46.64 -1.05
N LEU A 428 22.48 46.59 0.28
CA LEU A 428 23.05 47.62 1.17
C LEU A 428 24.58 47.70 1.04
N ALA A 429 25.26 46.55 0.99
CA ALA A 429 26.71 46.52 0.78
C ALA A 429 27.08 47.13 -0.58
N GLU A 430 26.39 46.77 -1.66
CA GLU A 430 26.64 47.35 -2.99
C GLU A 430 26.37 48.87 -3.03
N GLN A 431 25.30 49.34 -2.37
CA GLN A 431 25.02 50.77 -2.26
C GLN A 431 26.13 51.49 -1.49
N THR A 432 26.58 50.93 -0.37
CA THR A 432 27.66 51.47 0.44
C THR A 432 28.97 51.52 -0.33
N ILE A 433 29.31 50.45 -1.06
CA ILE A 433 30.51 50.38 -1.91
C ILE A 433 30.45 51.44 -3.01
N ARG A 434 29.30 51.60 -3.69
CA ARG A 434 29.12 52.64 -4.71
C ARG A 434 29.31 54.04 -4.14
N GLN A 435 28.74 54.32 -2.98
CA GLN A 435 28.91 55.61 -2.30
C GLN A 435 30.36 55.89 -1.90
N LEU A 436 31.05 54.89 -1.32
CA LEU A 436 32.47 55.02 -0.96
C LEU A 436 33.35 55.24 -2.18
N PHE A 437 33.10 54.51 -3.27
CA PHE A 437 33.85 54.68 -4.50
C PHE A 437 33.70 56.10 -5.07
N GLN A 438 32.46 56.61 -5.13
CA GLN A 438 32.18 57.97 -5.56
C GLN A 438 32.91 59.01 -4.68
N PHE A 439 32.81 58.85 -3.34
CA PHE A 439 33.49 59.73 -2.40
C PHE A 439 35.02 59.72 -2.56
N LEU A 440 35.61 58.56 -2.81
CA LEU A 440 37.05 58.44 -3.06
C LEU A 440 37.47 59.10 -4.37
N GLN A 441 36.68 58.95 -5.44
CA GLN A 441 36.93 59.62 -6.72
C GLN A 441 36.90 61.14 -6.55
N ASP A 442 35.87 61.68 -5.90
CA ASP A 442 35.75 63.13 -5.66
C ASP A 442 36.96 63.66 -4.85
N ARG A 443 37.40 62.91 -3.82
CA ARG A 443 38.59 63.26 -3.03
C ARG A 443 39.88 63.25 -3.85
N ASP A 444 40.04 62.30 -4.75
CA ASP A 444 41.24 62.18 -5.59
C ASP A 444 41.31 63.29 -6.64
N GLU A 445 40.16 63.66 -7.22
CA GLU A 445 40.05 64.81 -8.12
C GLU A 445 40.41 66.13 -7.41
N ASP A 446 39.86 66.34 -6.21
CA ASP A 446 40.18 67.51 -5.38
C ASP A 446 41.66 67.55 -5.02
N ARG A 447 42.24 66.42 -4.61
CA ARG A 447 43.67 66.31 -4.29
C ARG A 447 44.52 66.66 -5.50
N THR A 448 44.20 66.11 -6.66
CA THR A 448 44.91 66.38 -7.91
C THR A 448 44.81 67.84 -8.30
N ARG A 449 43.64 68.46 -8.14
CA ARG A 449 43.43 69.89 -8.40
C ARG A 449 44.26 70.77 -7.46
N LEU A 450 44.31 70.45 -6.17
CA LEU A 450 45.12 71.17 -5.19
C LEU A 450 46.61 71.03 -5.50
N LEU A 451 47.09 69.82 -5.77
CA LEU A 451 48.49 69.57 -6.13
C LEU A 451 48.91 70.36 -7.38
N LYS A 452 48.06 70.39 -8.41
CA LYS A 452 48.30 71.20 -9.61
C LYS A 452 48.40 72.69 -9.28
N ARG A 453 47.46 73.22 -8.48
CA ARG A 453 47.47 74.64 -8.07
C ARG A 453 48.71 74.99 -7.26
N THR A 454 49.09 74.16 -6.29
CA THR A 454 50.28 74.39 -5.48
C THR A 454 51.55 74.30 -6.32
N ASN A 455 51.64 73.32 -7.22
CA ASN A 455 52.81 73.18 -8.08
C ASN A 455 52.93 74.38 -9.04
N SER A 456 51.83 74.81 -9.67
CA SER A 456 51.83 76.01 -10.51
C SER A 456 52.19 77.28 -9.74
N ALA A 457 51.76 77.41 -8.48
CA ALA A 457 52.15 78.53 -7.63
C ALA A 457 53.66 78.50 -7.31
N ILE A 458 54.20 77.33 -6.98
CA ILE A 458 55.64 77.14 -6.72
C ILE A 458 56.46 77.44 -7.99
N GLU A 459 56.03 76.97 -9.15
CA GLU A 459 56.71 77.24 -10.43
C GLU A 459 56.67 78.73 -10.79
N ALA A 460 55.52 79.39 -10.61
CA ALA A 460 55.39 80.83 -10.84
C ALA A 460 56.34 81.62 -9.92
N GLU A 461 56.40 81.25 -8.65
CA GLU A 461 57.28 81.89 -7.67
C GLU A 461 58.76 81.64 -8.00
N ARG A 462 59.14 80.41 -8.33
CA ARG A 462 60.52 80.08 -8.74
C ARG A 462 60.94 80.88 -9.98
N ASN A 463 60.05 81.05 -10.96
CA ASN A 463 60.30 81.86 -12.15
C ASN A 463 60.40 83.35 -11.83
N ARG A 464 59.61 83.86 -10.87
CA ARG A 464 59.72 85.24 -10.38
C ARG A 464 61.10 85.47 -9.75
N ILE A 465 61.51 84.60 -8.83
CA ILE A 465 62.80 84.68 -8.14
C ILE A 465 63.98 84.62 -9.12
N ALA A 466 63.92 83.70 -10.09
CA ALA A 466 64.96 83.59 -11.11
C ALA A 466 65.10 84.90 -11.91
N ARG A 467 63.97 85.56 -12.23
CA ARG A 467 63.96 86.85 -12.94
C ARG A 467 64.52 87.97 -12.06
N ASP A 468 64.08 88.09 -10.82
CA ASP A 468 64.54 89.12 -9.89
C ASP A 468 66.05 89.00 -9.62
N LEU A 469 66.58 87.77 -9.53
CA LEU A 469 68.02 87.52 -9.37
C LEU A 469 68.82 87.82 -10.66
N HIS A 470 68.27 87.46 -11.81
CA HIS A 470 68.91 87.68 -13.10
C HIS A 470 68.99 89.16 -13.44
N ASP A 471 67.90 89.91 -13.27
CA ASP A 471 67.78 91.30 -13.73
C ASP A 471 68.44 92.31 -12.77
N GLY A 472 68.73 91.93 -11.53
CA GLY A 472 69.49 92.77 -10.59
C GLY A 472 70.92 92.25 -10.36
N PRO A 473 71.15 91.43 -9.32
CA PRO A 473 72.50 91.10 -8.87
C PRO A 473 73.42 90.46 -9.93
N ILE A 474 72.90 89.57 -10.76
CA ILE A 474 73.72 88.87 -11.77
C ILE A 474 74.19 89.84 -12.86
N GLN A 475 73.32 90.73 -13.34
CA GLN A 475 73.69 91.75 -14.33
C GLN A 475 74.70 92.74 -13.77
N GLY A 476 74.49 93.23 -12.54
CA GLY A 476 75.42 94.14 -11.88
C GLY A 476 76.81 93.52 -11.66
N VAL A 477 76.88 92.25 -11.22
CA VAL A 477 78.16 91.53 -11.09
C VAL A 477 78.85 91.33 -12.45
N THR A 478 78.07 91.07 -13.51
CA THR A 478 78.62 90.94 -14.88
C THR A 478 79.19 92.26 -15.38
N ALA A 479 78.48 93.37 -15.17
CA ALA A 479 78.94 94.72 -15.50
C ALA A 479 80.22 95.08 -14.72
N ALA A 480 80.26 94.78 -13.42
CA ALA A 480 81.46 94.95 -12.61
C ALA A 480 82.66 94.17 -13.16
N GLY A 481 82.45 92.93 -13.63
CA GLY A 481 83.49 92.12 -14.28
C GLY A 481 84.07 92.80 -15.55
N LEU A 482 83.21 93.36 -16.40
CA LEU A 482 83.64 94.12 -17.58
C LEU A 482 84.39 95.40 -17.22
N SER A 483 83.89 96.13 -16.22
CA SER A 483 84.54 97.36 -15.72
C SER A 483 85.92 97.07 -15.11
N LEU A 484 86.11 95.93 -14.45
CA LEU A 484 87.43 95.50 -13.97
C LEU A 484 88.41 95.16 -15.11
N GLU A 485 87.92 94.60 -16.21
CA GLU A 485 88.76 94.38 -17.41
C GLU A 485 89.16 95.72 -18.06
N ALA A 486 88.26 96.71 -18.08
CA ALA A 486 88.58 98.08 -18.51
C ALA A 486 89.65 98.72 -17.60
N VAL A 487 89.52 98.61 -16.27
CA VAL A 487 90.54 99.05 -15.30
C VAL A 487 91.90 98.42 -15.63
N ARG A 488 91.94 97.11 -15.92
CA ARG A 488 93.17 96.39 -16.28
C ARG A 488 93.81 96.95 -17.56
N LEU A 489 93.00 97.30 -18.56
CA LEU A 489 93.48 97.91 -19.82
C LEU A 489 93.99 99.34 -19.61
N MET A 490 93.31 100.16 -18.78
CA MET A 490 93.74 101.53 -18.44
C MET A 490 95.09 101.53 -17.72
N ILE A 491 95.29 100.60 -16.77
CA ILE A 491 96.59 100.41 -16.10
C ILE A 491 97.68 100.06 -17.11
N LYS A 492 97.42 99.14 -18.06
CA LYS A 492 98.39 98.79 -19.11
C LYS A 492 98.73 99.97 -20.03
N ALA A 493 97.78 100.89 -20.24
CA ALA A 493 97.96 102.09 -21.05
C ALA A 493 98.64 103.26 -20.27
N GLY A 494 98.89 103.11 -18.96
CA GLY A 494 99.52 104.12 -18.12
C GLY A 494 98.56 105.16 -17.51
N ASP A 495 97.24 105.02 -17.72
CA ASP A 495 96.21 105.88 -17.11
C ASP A 495 95.81 105.37 -15.71
N VAL A 496 96.71 105.57 -14.76
CA VAL A 496 96.52 105.15 -13.36
C VAL A 496 95.39 105.93 -12.65
N PRO A 497 95.25 107.27 -12.82
CA PRO A 497 94.16 108.01 -12.19
C PRO A 497 92.77 107.56 -12.66
N GLY A 498 92.57 107.39 -13.99
CA GLY A 498 91.30 106.91 -14.53
C GLY A 498 90.95 105.49 -14.08
N ALA A 499 91.96 104.63 -13.94
CA ALA A 499 91.79 103.28 -13.41
C ALA A 499 91.35 103.27 -11.93
N GLN A 500 91.88 104.18 -11.10
CA GLN A 500 91.49 104.30 -9.68
C GLN A 500 90.04 104.77 -9.53
N ASP A 501 89.60 105.74 -10.34
CA ASP A 501 88.23 106.23 -10.32
C ASP A 501 87.22 105.15 -10.75
N MET A 502 87.53 104.41 -11.82
CA MET A 502 86.70 103.30 -12.28
C MET A 502 86.65 102.16 -11.25
N LEU A 503 87.77 101.86 -10.57
CA LEU A 503 87.80 100.86 -9.50
C LEU A 503 86.92 101.26 -8.30
N ASN A 504 86.92 102.54 -7.92
CA ASN A 504 86.05 103.06 -6.86
C ASN A 504 84.56 102.99 -7.23
N LYS A 505 84.22 103.26 -8.50
CA LYS A 505 82.86 103.08 -9.02
C LYS A 505 82.42 101.61 -8.94
N VAL A 506 83.24 100.68 -9.45
CA VAL A 506 82.96 99.24 -9.39
C VAL A 506 82.76 98.76 -7.95
N ARG A 507 83.60 99.22 -7.00
CA ARG A 507 83.45 98.89 -5.58
C ARG A 507 82.10 99.33 -5.03
N THR A 508 81.62 100.50 -5.44
CA THR A 508 80.35 101.06 -4.99
C THR A 508 79.17 100.30 -5.59
N GLU A 509 79.20 100.05 -6.91
CA GLU A 509 78.19 99.25 -7.63
C GLU A 509 78.07 97.83 -7.05
N LEU A 510 79.19 97.15 -6.78
CA LEU A 510 79.17 95.83 -6.13
C LEU A 510 78.61 95.86 -4.71
N ALA A 511 78.86 96.93 -3.94
CA ALA A 511 78.29 97.08 -2.60
C ALA A 511 76.77 97.26 -2.65
N GLU A 512 76.26 98.01 -3.64
CA GLU A 512 74.83 98.18 -3.89
C GLU A 512 74.18 96.86 -4.31
N GLU A 513 74.80 96.08 -5.21
CA GLU A 513 74.29 94.77 -5.62
C GLU A 513 74.30 93.75 -4.48
N MET A 514 75.33 93.75 -3.63
CA MET A 514 75.35 92.94 -2.41
C MET A 514 74.22 93.31 -1.44
N SER A 515 73.89 94.60 -1.32
CA SER A 515 72.73 95.03 -0.54
C SER A 515 71.41 94.59 -1.18
N SER A 516 71.33 94.60 -2.52
CA SER A 516 70.16 94.14 -3.27
C SER A 516 69.92 92.65 -3.09
N LEU A 517 70.96 91.83 -3.23
CA LEU A 517 70.90 90.39 -3.02
C LEU A 517 70.51 90.02 -1.58
N ARG A 518 71.00 90.77 -0.58
CA ARG A 518 70.58 90.60 0.82
C ARG A 518 69.08 90.89 1.02
N ARG A 519 68.51 91.88 0.33
CA ARG A 519 67.06 92.16 0.38
C ARG A 519 66.27 90.98 -0.19
N VAL A 520 66.62 90.52 -1.39
CA VAL A 520 65.97 89.35 -2.03
C VAL A 520 66.05 88.11 -1.14
N MET A 521 67.22 87.84 -0.52
CA MET A 521 67.36 86.73 0.44
C MET A 521 66.48 86.90 1.67
N SER A 522 66.34 88.12 2.20
CA SER A 522 65.48 88.38 3.36
C SER A 522 64.00 88.23 3.06
N ASP A 523 63.57 88.50 1.82
CA ASP A 523 62.20 88.30 1.37
C ASP A 523 61.89 86.82 1.11
N LEU A 524 62.89 86.04 0.65
CA LEU A 524 62.78 84.60 0.46
C LEU A 524 62.77 83.80 1.77
N ARG A 525 63.53 84.26 2.76
CA ARG A 525 63.67 83.58 4.05
C ARG A 525 63.80 84.61 5.16
N PRO A 526 62.67 85.09 5.73
CA PRO A 526 62.70 86.02 6.85
C PRO A 526 63.28 85.31 8.08
N PRO A 527 64.52 85.64 8.52
CA PRO A 527 65.17 84.88 9.58
C PRO A 527 64.42 84.99 10.92
N LEU A 528 63.75 86.13 11.15
CA LEU A 528 62.93 86.36 12.34
C LEU A 528 61.67 85.51 12.41
N LEU A 529 61.11 85.12 11.26
CA LEU A 529 59.94 84.23 11.22
C LEU A 529 60.33 82.82 11.68
N GLU A 530 61.52 82.35 11.31
CA GLU A 530 62.03 81.03 11.70
C GLU A 530 62.50 80.99 13.16
N GLU A 531 63.15 82.05 13.66
CA GLU A 531 63.76 82.06 14.99
C GLU A 531 62.81 82.53 16.11
N ARG A 532 61.89 83.45 15.82
CA ARG A 532 61.05 84.11 16.83
C ARG A 532 59.55 83.99 16.59
N GLY A 533 59.14 83.35 15.48
CA GLY A 533 57.75 83.13 15.13
C GLY A 533 57.06 84.34 14.46
N LEU A 534 55.79 84.15 14.12
CA LEU A 534 55.02 85.04 13.24
C LEU A 534 54.84 86.46 13.81
N ILE A 535 54.50 86.58 15.10
CA ILE A 535 54.15 87.88 15.70
C ILE A 535 55.36 88.85 15.70
N PRO A 536 56.56 88.46 16.16
CA PRO A 536 57.74 89.30 16.06
C PRO A 536 58.13 89.66 14.61
N ALA A 537 58.01 88.70 13.69
CA ALA A 537 58.34 88.92 12.28
C ALA A 537 57.41 89.95 11.60
N VAL A 538 56.10 89.88 11.87
CA VAL A 538 55.13 90.87 11.36
C VAL A 538 55.36 92.25 11.96
N ARG A 539 55.67 92.34 13.27
CA ARG A 539 55.97 93.62 13.93
C ARG A 539 57.19 94.30 13.30
N GLU A 540 58.26 93.56 13.08
CA GLU A 540 59.47 94.09 12.44
C GLU A 540 59.24 94.49 10.99
N LEU A 541 58.46 93.70 10.24
CA LEU A 541 58.07 94.05 8.87
C LEU A 541 57.27 95.37 8.84
N CYS A 542 56.32 95.56 9.77
CA CYS A 542 55.53 96.79 9.89
C CYS A 542 56.39 97.99 10.31
N GLU A 543 57.34 97.82 11.23
CA GLU A 543 58.29 98.87 11.63
C GLU A 543 59.22 99.26 10.47
N ARG A 544 59.69 98.29 9.68
CA ARG A 544 60.48 98.54 8.47
C ARG A 544 59.66 99.29 7.41
N PHE A 545 58.46 98.80 7.10
CA PHE A 545 57.55 99.44 6.15
C PHE A 545 57.20 100.87 6.55
N GLY A 546 56.96 101.12 7.85
CA GLY A 546 56.67 102.45 8.35
C GLY A 546 57.86 103.42 8.21
N ARG A 547 59.09 102.94 8.42
CA ARG A 547 60.31 103.75 8.17
C ARG A 547 60.50 104.10 6.70
N GLU A 548 60.18 103.19 5.79
CA GLU A 548 60.40 103.37 4.35
C GLU A 548 59.30 104.19 3.68
N SER A 549 58.04 104.01 4.09
CA SER A 549 56.87 104.67 3.49
C SER A 549 56.44 105.95 4.21
N GLY A 550 56.90 106.17 5.44
CA GLY A 550 56.43 107.26 6.31
C GLY A 550 55.04 107.05 6.91
N VAL A 551 54.43 105.87 6.70
CA VAL A 551 53.11 105.52 7.22
C VAL A 551 53.25 104.93 8.63
N GLN A 552 52.48 105.43 9.61
CA GLN A 552 52.42 104.79 10.93
C GLN A 552 51.60 103.50 10.87
N VAL A 553 52.22 102.39 11.27
CA VAL A 553 51.61 101.07 11.29
C VAL A 553 51.66 100.52 12.70
N GLU A 554 50.49 100.22 13.27
CA GLU A 554 50.36 99.61 14.61
C GLU A 554 49.89 98.17 14.46
N VAL A 555 50.60 97.23 15.09
CA VAL A 555 50.27 95.80 15.07
C VAL A 555 49.58 95.43 16.37
N ALA A 556 48.26 95.26 16.32
CA ALA A 556 47.46 94.71 17.41
C ALA A 556 47.30 93.20 17.23
N CYS A 557 47.85 92.41 18.16
CA CYS A 557 47.63 90.97 18.20
C CYS A 557 46.59 90.66 19.29
N GLY A 558 45.45 90.08 18.90
CA GLY A 558 44.47 89.52 19.84
C GLY A 558 45.02 88.23 20.46
N ALA A 559 44.85 88.08 21.77
CA ALA A 559 45.21 86.87 22.51
C ALA A 559 44.31 85.68 22.14
#